data_AF-K1SPW9-F1
#
_entry.id   AF-K1SPW9-F1
#
_cell.length_a   1.000
_cell.length_b   1.000
_cell.length_c   1.000
_cell.angle_alpha   90.00
_cell.angle_beta   90.00
_cell.angle_gamma   90.00
#
_symmetry.space_group_name_H-M   'P 1'
#
loop_
_entity.id
_entity.type
_entity.pdbx_description
1 polymer ?
#
loop_
_entity_poly.entity_id
_entity_poly.type
_entity_poly.pdbx_seq_one_letter_code
_entity_poly.pdbx_strand_id
1 'polypeptide(L)'
;MNSAILSRPACNALRGLAIIGIFLHNYCHWLGPIVKENEYQYFQHNVDWLNQVMVSMDLNLPVHLLSFFGHYGVPVFLFLSAYGLVMKYEAKPHLSTEQQTRMYSISGKKLTGSINWREPLHFIRYHYLKLFKMMIVGFVAFTMLDLITPGSHHYAALDIVAMLGMFNNVLPNPDNIIWPGPYWFFGLMLQLYIVYRLLLYRRH
;
A
#
# COMPACT_ATOMS: atom_id res chain seq x y z
N MET A 1 19.74 -21.01 -16.13
CA MET A 1 19.45 -19.57 -16.00
C MET A 1 18.12 -19.43 -15.27
N ASN A 2 18.12 -19.00 -14.00
CA ASN A 2 16.88 -18.79 -13.27
C ASN A 2 16.27 -17.46 -13.73
N SER A 3 15.35 -17.53 -14.68
CA SER A 3 14.49 -16.39 -15.00
C SER A 3 13.73 -16.01 -13.73
N ALA A 4 13.89 -14.78 -13.25
CA ALA A 4 13.13 -14.30 -12.11
C ALA A 4 11.63 -14.50 -12.41
N ILE A 5 10.92 -15.23 -11.54
CA ILE A 5 9.50 -15.60 -11.69
C ILE A 5 8.63 -14.36 -11.96
N LEU A 6 9.02 -13.19 -11.41
CA LEU A 6 8.40 -11.91 -11.67
C LEU A 6 9.41 -10.89 -12.20
N SER A 7 9.26 -10.50 -13.47
CA SER A 7 10.06 -9.46 -14.09
C SER A 7 9.68 -8.05 -13.60
N ARG A 8 10.59 -7.08 -13.72
CA ARG A 8 10.31 -5.69 -13.33
C ARG A 8 9.13 -5.07 -14.09
N PRO A 9 8.99 -5.25 -15.43
CA PRO A 9 7.80 -4.80 -16.15
C PRO A 9 6.51 -5.45 -15.64
N ALA A 10 6.51 -6.77 -15.42
CA ALA A 10 5.34 -7.49 -14.90
C ALA A 10 4.94 -6.99 -13.51
N CYS A 11 5.90 -6.80 -12.61
CA CYS A 11 5.64 -6.22 -11.29
C CYS A 11 5.00 -4.83 -11.37
N ASN A 12 5.50 -3.96 -12.26
CA ASN A 12 4.95 -2.63 -12.43
C ASN A 12 3.53 -2.68 -12.99
N ALA A 13 3.26 -3.54 -13.96
CA ALA A 13 1.94 -3.75 -14.53
C ALA A 13 0.94 -4.25 -13.48
N LEU A 14 1.31 -5.30 -12.73
CA LEU A 14 0.46 -5.86 -11.67
C LEU A 14 0.21 -4.87 -10.52
N ARG A 15 1.20 -4.05 -10.14
CA ARG A 15 0.97 -2.96 -9.17
C ARG A 15 0.00 -1.92 -9.71
N GLY A 16 0.08 -1.59 -11.00
CA GLY A 16 -0.88 -0.68 -11.65
C GLY A 16 -2.29 -1.25 -11.64
N LEU A 17 -2.45 -2.51 -12.04
CA LEU A 17 -3.74 -3.21 -12.00
C LEU A 17 -4.30 -3.31 -10.58
N ALA A 18 -3.45 -3.55 -9.59
CA ALA A 18 -3.84 -3.55 -8.19
C ALA A 18 -4.40 -2.19 -7.75
N ILE A 19 -3.72 -1.09 -8.07
CA ILE A 19 -4.20 0.27 -7.75
C ILE A 19 -5.53 0.57 -8.46
N ILE A 20 -5.66 0.20 -9.73
CA ILE A 20 -6.90 0.39 -10.49
C ILE A 20 -8.04 -0.41 -9.85
N GLY A 21 -7.81 -1.66 -9.49
CA GLY A 21 -8.79 -2.51 -8.81
C GLY A 21 -9.27 -1.89 -7.49
N ILE A 22 -8.35 -1.39 -6.66
CA ILE A 22 -8.68 -0.72 -5.40
C ILE A 22 -9.47 0.57 -5.66
N PHE A 23 -9.07 1.38 -6.64
CA PHE A 23 -9.76 2.62 -6.98
C PHE A 23 -11.19 2.36 -7.45
N LEU A 24 -11.36 1.41 -8.39
CA LEU A 24 -12.67 1.04 -8.92
C LEU A 24 -13.55 0.41 -7.84
N HIS A 25 -12.98 -0.43 -6.97
CA HIS A 25 -13.68 -0.97 -5.80
C HIS A 25 -14.25 0.11 -4.91
N ASN A 26 -13.43 1.10 -4.52
CA ASN A 26 -13.88 2.23 -3.70
C ASN A 26 -14.94 3.08 -4.41
N TYR A 27 -14.85 3.22 -5.72
CA TYR A 27 -15.89 3.90 -6.50
C TYR A 27 -17.21 3.10 -6.51
N CYS A 28 -17.15 1.76 -6.59
CA CYS A 28 -18.35 0.91 -6.56
C CYS A 28 -19.14 1.04 -5.25
N HIS A 29 -18.49 1.41 -4.15
CA HIS A 29 -19.19 1.69 -2.89
C HIS A 29 -20.21 2.81 -2.98
N TRP A 30 -20.02 3.75 -3.90
CA TRP A 30 -20.92 4.87 -4.16
C TRP A 30 -22.01 4.55 -5.18
N LEU A 31 -21.85 3.46 -5.94
CA LEU A 31 -22.80 3.05 -6.96
C LEU A 31 -23.89 2.18 -6.31
N GLY A 32 -25.06 2.75 -6.00
CA GLY A 32 -26.36 2.05 -5.84
C GLY A 32 -26.35 0.65 -5.18
N PRO A 33 -27.30 -0.26 -5.54
CA PRO A 33 -27.34 -1.61 -4.98
C PRO A 33 -26.30 -2.51 -5.67
N ILE A 34 -25.02 -2.23 -5.45
CA ILE A 34 -23.90 -3.07 -5.88
C ILE A 34 -23.42 -3.95 -4.72
N VAL A 35 -23.04 -5.18 -5.06
CA VAL A 35 -22.59 -6.23 -4.13
C VAL A 35 -21.46 -5.70 -3.26
N LYS A 36 -21.59 -5.88 -1.94
CA LYS A 36 -20.57 -5.50 -0.95
C LYS A 36 -19.56 -6.62 -0.74
N GLU A 37 -18.35 -6.25 -0.39
CA GLU A 37 -17.19 -7.10 -0.13
C GLU A 37 -17.08 -7.57 1.32
N ASN A 38 -16.09 -8.41 1.58
CA ASN A 38 -15.69 -8.86 2.92
C ASN A 38 -14.23 -8.45 3.22
N GLU A 39 -13.92 -7.15 3.13
CA GLU A 39 -12.53 -6.65 3.23
C GLU A 39 -11.96 -6.77 4.65
N TYR A 40 -12.71 -6.33 5.68
CA TYR A 40 -12.26 -6.34 7.08
C TYR A 40 -12.91 -7.43 7.92
N GLN A 41 -14.16 -7.77 7.60
CA GLN A 41 -14.96 -8.75 8.32
C GLN A 41 -15.68 -9.63 7.32
N TYR A 42 -15.97 -10.85 7.75
CA TYR A 42 -16.71 -11.80 6.94
C TYR A 42 -18.21 -11.68 7.21
N PHE A 43 -18.98 -11.40 6.16
CA PHE A 43 -20.43 -11.45 6.17
C PHE A 43 -20.91 -12.45 5.12
N GLN A 44 -21.62 -13.49 5.57
CA GLN A 44 -22.18 -14.53 4.69
C GLN A 44 -23.15 -13.91 3.66
N HIS A 45 -23.94 -12.92 4.08
CA HIS A 45 -24.89 -12.21 3.22
C HIS A 45 -24.24 -11.66 1.93
N ASN A 46 -23.02 -11.13 2.02
CA ASN A 46 -22.30 -10.57 0.87
C ASN A 46 -21.94 -11.67 -0.15
N VAL A 47 -21.60 -12.85 0.34
CA VAL A 47 -21.32 -14.04 -0.50
C VAL A 47 -22.60 -14.55 -1.14
N ASP A 48 -23.69 -14.62 -0.37
CA ASP A 48 -24.99 -15.06 -0.90
C ASP A 48 -25.50 -14.11 -1.98
N TRP A 49 -25.32 -12.80 -1.80
CA TRP A 49 -25.68 -11.79 -2.79
C TRP A 49 -24.82 -11.91 -4.06
N LEU A 50 -23.51 -12.11 -3.92
CA LEU A 50 -22.64 -12.39 -5.06
C LEU A 50 -23.12 -13.63 -5.83
N ASN A 51 -23.43 -14.73 -5.12
CA ASN A 51 -23.93 -15.95 -5.74
C ASN A 51 -25.24 -15.72 -6.50
N GLN A 52 -26.16 -14.93 -5.94
CA GLN A 52 -27.41 -14.56 -6.61
C GLN A 52 -27.14 -13.83 -7.93
N VAL A 53 -26.29 -12.79 -7.92
CA VAL A 53 -25.93 -12.05 -9.15
C VAL A 53 -25.22 -12.93 -10.17
N MET A 54 -24.39 -13.88 -9.73
CA MET A 54 -23.72 -14.84 -10.63
C MET A 54 -24.69 -15.80 -11.31
N VAL A 55 -25.78 -16.17 -10.64
CA VAL A 55 -26.83 -17.06 -11.18
C VAL A 55 -27.85 -16.29 -12.02
N SER A 56 -28.15 -15.04 -11.65
CA SER A 56 -29.02 -14.12 -12.41
C SER A 56 -28.23 -12.93 -12.92
N MET A 57 -27.36 -13.17 -13.91
CA MET A 57 -26.46 -12.15 -14.44
C MET A 57 -27.22 -10.94 -14.99
N ASP A 58 -27.01 -9.79 -14.38
CA ASP A 58 -27.48 -8.50 -14.88
C ASP A 58 -26.37 -7.79 -15.69
N LEU A 59 -26.69 -6.64 -16.29
CA LEU A 59 -25.72 -5.85 -17.05
C LEU A 59 -24.60 -5.26 -16.16
N ASN A 60 -24.81 -5.21 -14.84
CA ASN A 60 -23.86 -4.65 -13.89
C ASN A 60 -22.86 -5.68 -13.35
N LEU A 61 -22.91 -6.94 -13.80
CA LEU A 61 -22.03 -8.01 -13.34
C LEU A 61 -20.54 -7.60 -13.23
N PRO A 62 -19.93 -6.89 -14.20
CA PRO A 62 -18.55 -6.42 -14.05
C PRO A 62 -18.33 -5.49 -12.85
N VAL A 63 -19.30 -4.62 -12.56
CA VAL A 63 -19.29 -3.70 -11.42
C VAL A 63 -19.45 -4.47 -10.11
N HIS A 64 -20.34 -5.48 -10.07
CA HIS A 64 -20.48 -6.38 -8.92
C HIS A 64 -19.17 -7.11 -8.59
N LEU A 65 -18.47 -7.62 -9.61
CA LEU A 65 -17.19 -8.31 -9.43
C LEU A 65 -16.08 -7.34 -8.97
N LEU A 66 -16.00 -6.14 -9.55
CA LEU A 66 -15.03 -5.12 -9.13
C LEU A 66 -15.29 -4.67 -7.68
N SER A 67 -16.56 -4.50 -7.31
CA SER A 67 -16.97 -4.19 -5.94
C SER A 67 -16.60 -5.32 -4.98
N PHE A 68 -16.88 -6.58 -5.31
CA PHE A 68 -16.57 -7.67 -4.38
C PHE A 68 -15.08 -7.97 -4.26
N PHE A 69 -14.33 -7.99 -5.37
CA PHE A 69 -12.95 -8.49 -5.41
C PHE A 69 -11.86 -7.41 -5.47
N GLY A 70 -12.18 -6.16 -5.81
CA GLY A 70 -11.13 -5.16 -6.08
C GLY A 70 -10.27 -4.79 -4.86
N HIS A 71 -10.76 -5.02 -3.63
CA HIS A 71 -9.97 -4.87 -2.41
C HIS A 71 -8.74 -5.81 -2.35
N TYR A 72 -8.75 -6.96 -3.06
CA TYR A 72 -7.57 -7.83 -3.18
C TYR A 72 -6.39 -7.17 -3.91
N GLY A 73 -6.60 -6.01 -4.55
CA GLY A 73 -5.50 -5.18 -5.02
C GLY A 73 -4.56 -4.76 -3.87
N VAL A 74 -5.05 -4.55 -2.65
CA VAL A 74 -4.22 -4.17 -1.49
C VAL A 74 -3.13 -5.21 -1.20
N PRO A 75 -3.45 -6.50 -0.92
CA PRO A 75 -2.42 -7.51 -0.66
C PRO A 75 -1.49 -7.72 -1.86
N VAL A 76 -1.99 -7.67 -3.09
CA VAL A 76 -1.15 -7.76 -4.30
C VAL A 76 -0.15 -6.61 -4.37
N PHE A 77 -0.59 -5.38 -4.14
CA PHE A 77 0.28 -4.21 -4.15
C PHE A 77 1.35 -4.29 -3.06
N LEU A 78 0.96 -4.65 -1.83
CA LEU A 78 1.89 -4.80 -0.71
C LEU A 78 2.95 -5.85 -1.01
N PHE A 79 2.53 -7.03 -1.48
CA PHE A 79 3.43 -8.12 -1.83
C PHE A 79 4.43 -7.69 -2.91
N LEU A 80 3.95 -7.15 -4.02
CA LEU A 80 4.82 -6.73 -5.12
C LEU A 80 5.77 -5.62 -4.67
N SER A 81 5.31 -4.69 -3.83
CA SER A 81 6.11 -3.61 -3.28
C SER A 81 7.24 -4.13 -2.38
N ALA A 82 6.95 -5.10 -1.51
CA ALA A 82 7.95 -5.78 -0.69
C ALA A 82 8.93 -6.62 -1.54
N TYR A 83 8.43 -7.41 -2.49
CA TYR A 83 9.28 -8.18 -3.41
C TYR A 83 10.28 -7.28 -4.16
N GLY A 84 9.79 -6.18 -4.75
CA GLY A 84 10.67 -5.23 -5.44
C GLY A 84 11.65 -4.50 -4.52
N LEU A 85 11.33 -4.37 -3.23
CA LEU A 85 12.22 -3.82 -2.22
C LEU A 85 13.38 -4.78 -1.95
N VAL A 86 13.07 -6.05 -1.64
CA VAL A 86 14.06 -7.11 -1.41
C VAL A 86 14.99 -7.25 -2.62
N MET A 87 14.43 -7.33 -3.83
CA MET A 87 15.23 -7.40 -5.06
C MET A 87 16.11 -6.17 -5.30
N LYS A 88 15.74 -4.99 -4.77
CA LYS A 88 16.55 -3.76 -4.93
C LYS A 88 17.67 -3.67 -3.90
N TYR A 89 17.38 -4.05 -2.65
CA TYR A 89 18.27 -3.79 -1.52
C TYR A 89 19.10 -5.01 -1.11
N GLU A 90 18.63 -6.24 -1.33
CA GLU A 90 19.33 -7.47 -0.90
C GLU A 90 19.97 -8.24 -2.07
N ALA A 91 19.45 -8.12 -3.28
CA ALA A 91 20.00 -8.85 -4.44
C ALA A 91 21.32 -8.28 -4.99
N LYS A 92 21.79 -7.13 -4.48
CA LYS A 92 23.13 -6.63 -4.79
C LYS A 92 24.10 -7.24 -3.78
N PRO A 93 25.25 -7.81 -4.19
CA PRO A 93 26.31 -8.12 -3.24
C PRO A 93 26.69 -6.80 -2.58
N HIS A 94 26.23 -6.59 -1.36
CA HIS A 94 26.78 -5.55 -0.51
C HIS A 94 28.27 -5.81 -0.44
N LEU A 95 29.08 -4.74 -0.60
CA LEU A 95 30.52 -4.83 -0.35
C LEU A 95 30.69 -5.69 0.90
N SER A 96 31.41 -6.80 0.74
CA SER A 96 31.57 -7.77 1.81
C SER A 96 32.03 -7.02 3.06
N THR A 97 31.58 -7.45 4.23
CA THR A 97 31.98 -6.84 5.51
C THR A 97 33.50 -6.62 5.58
N GLU A 98 34.30 -7.45 4.90
CA GLU A 98 35.74 -7.27 4.65
C GLU A 98 36.13 -6.01 3.84
N GLN A 99 35.46 -5.68 2.75
CA GLN A 99 35.73 -4.47 1.96
C GLN A 99 35.37 -3.20 2.74
N GLN A 100 34.29 -3.23 3.52
CA GLN A 100 33.98 -2.16 4.46
C GLN A 100 35.07 -2.06 5.53
N THR A 101 35.47 -3.17 6.13
CA THR A 101 36.53 -3.22 7.15
C THR A 101 37.88 -2.70 6.62
N ARG A 102 38.25 -3.00 5.36
CA ARG A 102 39.46 -2.45 4.72
C ARG A 102 39.37 -0.95 4.43
N MET A 103 38.20 -0.44 4.05
CA MET A 103 37.99 1.02 3.96
C MET A 103 38.08 1.71 5.33
N TYR A 104 37.60 1.05 6.38
CA TYR A 104 37.70 1.54 7.76
C TYR A 104 39.14 1.51 8.30
N SER A 105 39.95 0.50 7.97
CA SER A 105 41.36 0.43 8.39
C SER A 105 42.20 1.53 7.73
N ILE A 106 41.86 1.94 6.50
CA ILE A 106 42.50 3.07 5.81
C ILE A 106 42.05 4.43 6.41
N SER A 107 40.79 4.56 6.83
CA SER A 107 40.23 5.84 7.29
C SER A 107 40.50 6.17 8.77
N GLY A 108 41.01 5.23 9.57
CA GLY A 108 41.54 5.50 10.93
C GLY A 108 40.54 6.06 11.97
N LYS A 109 39.23 6.09 11.71
CA LYS A 109 38.23 6.63 12.64
C LYS A 109 37.69 5.54 13.57
N LYS A 110 38.00 5.65 14.87
CA LYS A 110 37.36 4.88 15.95
C LYS A 110 35.83 4.99 15.85
N LEU A 111 35.17 3.84 15.75
CA LEU A 111 33.72 3.70 15.84
C LEU A 111 33.29 3.98 17.28
N THR A 112 33.05 5.24 17.63
CA THR A 112 32.16 5.54 18.75
C THR A 112 30.79 4.96 18.39
N GLY A 113 30.15 4.26 19.32
CA GLY A 113 28.86 3.57 19.13
C GLY A 113 27.67 4.52 18.92
N SER A 114 27.76 5.40 17.93
CA SER A 114 26.70 6.30 17.51
C SER A 114 25.87 5.62 16.43
N ILE A 115 24.60 5.37 16.71
CA ILE A 115 23.64 4.85 15.74
C ILE A 115 23.50 5.91 14.63
N ASN A 116 23.98 5.61 13.42
CA ASN A 116 23.86 6.51 12.29
C ASN A 116 22.44 6.45 11.70
N TRP A 117 21.55 7.31 12.19
CA TRP A 117 20.16 7.41 11.76
C TRP A 117 19.95 8.01 10.36
N ARG A 118 20.99 8.57 9.72
CA ARG A 118 20.86 9.23 8.41
C ARG A 118 20.36 8.28 7.33
N GLU A 119 20.89 7.06 7.31
CA GLU A 119 20.59 6.03 6.32
C GLU A 119 19.14 5.50 6.42
N PRO A 120 18.63 5.11 7.61
CA PRO A 120 17.21 4.79 7.78
C PRO A 120 16.27 5.96 7.45
N LEU A 121 16.59 7.18 7.89
CA LEU A 121 15.72 8.35 7.65
C LEU A 121 15.63 8.70 6.16
N HIS A 122 16.76 8.63 5.43
CA HIS A 122 16.75 8.83 3.99
C HIS A 122 15.86 7.78 3.30
N PHE A 123 15.98 6.52 3.71
CA PHE A 123 15.16 5.43 3.18
C PHE A 123 13.66 5.66 3.43
N ILE A 124 13.28 6.00 4.67
CA ILE A 124 11.89 6.23 5.05
C ILE A 124 11.34 7.43 4.28
N ARG A 125 12.07 8.56 4.24
CA ARG A 125 11.68 9.77 3.49
C ARG A 125 11.47 9.48 2.00
N TYR A 126 12.37 8.72 1.39
CA TYR A 126 12.25 8.35 -0.03
C TYR A 126 10.96 7.57 -0.31
N HIS A 127 10.64 6.57 0.52
CA HIS A 127 9.44 5.76 0.34
C HIS A 127 8.16 6.52 0.69
N TYR A 128 8.19 7.34 1.75
CA TYR A 128 7.11 8.27 2.10
C TYR A 128 6.78 9.18 0.91
N LEU A 129 7.75 9.91 0.35
CA LEU A 129 7.50 10.83 -0.76
C LEU A 129 6.95 10.14 -2.00
N LYS A 130 7.36 8.89 -2.26
CA LYS A 130 6.84 8.09 -3.36
C LYS A 130 5.35 7.77 -3.17
N LEU A 131 4.98 7.26 -2.00
CA LEU A 131 3.58 6.97 -1.65
C LEU A 131 2.76 8.27 -1.62
N PHE A 132 3.33 9.34 -1.07
CA PHE A 132 2.66 10.63 -0.92
C PHE A 132 2.31 11.24 -2.27
N LYS A 133 3.24 11.19 -3.24
CA LYS A 133 2.98 11.64 -4.62
C LYS A 133 1.82 10.88 -5.26
N MET A 134 1.73 9.57 -5.04
CA MET A 134 0.63 8.75 -5.57
C MET A 134 -0.70 9.06 -4.88
N MET A 135 -0.66 9.27 -3.56
CA MET A 135 -1.83 9.58 -2.74
C MET A 135 -2.45 10.93 -3.10
N ILE A 136 -1.64 11.98 -3.22
CA ILE A 136 -2.14 13.33 -3.54
C ILE A 136 -2.89 13.35 -4.87
N VAL A 137 -2.41 12.61 -5.88
CA VAL A 137 -3.07 12.55 -7.19
C VAL A 137 -4.50 12.01 -7.07
N GLY A 138 -4.70 10.88 -6.39
CA GLY A 138 -6.05 10.36 -6.24
C GLY A 138 -6.84 11.04 -5.13
N PHE A 139 -6.22 11.65 -4.13
CA PHE A 139 -6.91 12.47 -3.12
C PHE A 139 -7.54 13.70 -3.77
N VAL A 140 -6.83 14.37 -4.69
CA VAL A 140 -7.40 15.47 -5.49
C VAL A 140 -8.57 14.98 -6.33
N ALA A 141 -8.40 13.89 -7.09
CA ALA A 141 -9.47 13.33 -7.91
C ALA A 141 -10.70 12.94 -7.09
N PHE A 142 -10.49 12.31 -5.94
CA PHE A 142 -11.53 11.91 -5.00
C PHE A 142 -12.26 13.12 -4.43
N THR A 143 -11.54 14.14 -3.93
CA THR A 143 -12.16 15.35 -3.36
C THR A 143 -12.98 16.10 -4.40
N MET A 144 -12.51 16.15 -5.66
CA MET A 144 -13.29 16.72 -6.75
C MET A 144 -14.60 15.97 -7.01
N LEU A 145 -14.59 14.63 -6.96
CA LEU A 145 -15.81 13.81 -7.11
C LEU A 145 -16.76 13.96 -5.92
N ASP A 146 -16.24 13.95 -4.69
CA ASP A 146 -17.02 14.10 -3.46
C ASP A 146 -17.74 15.46 -3.41
N LEU A 147 -17.07 16.54 -3.83
CA LEU A 147 -17.67 17.88 -3.91
C LEU A 147 -18.80 18.01 -4.94
N ILE A 148 -18.84 17.14 -5.95
CA ILE A 148 -19.85 17.14 -7.02
C ILE A 148 -21.01 16.18 -6.67
N THR A 149 -20.81 15.26 -5.74
CA THR A 149 -21.78 14.22 -5.39
C THR A 149 -22.62 14.63 -4.16
N PRO A 150 -23.96 14.47 -4.15
CA PRO A 150 -24.77 14.78 -2.98
C PRO A 150 -24.40 13.88 -1.79
N GLY A 151 -24.16 14.48 -0.61
CA GLY A 151 -23.84 13.77 0.63
C GLY A 151 -22.36 13.82 1.03
N SER A 152 -21.73 14.99 0.94
CA SER A 152 -20.31 15.17 1.26
C SER A 152 -19.95 14.70 2.68
N HIS A 153 -18.84 13.99 2.77
CA HIS A 153 -18.39 13.43 4.04
C HIS A 153 -17.69 14.48 4.90
N HIS A 154 -17.97 14.45 6.20
CA HIS A 154 -17.33 15.34 7.15
C HIS A 154 -16.08 14.68 7.71
N TYR A 155 -14.92 15.03 7.14
CA TYR A 155 -13.63 14.53 7.60
C TYR A 155 -13.23 15.15 8.94
N ALA A 156 -12.88 14.32 9.93
CA ALA A 156 -12.23 14.83 11.12
C ALA A 156 -10.81 15.28 10.80
N ALA A 157 -10.35 16.37 11.43
CA ALA A 157 -9.00 16.90 11.18
C ALA A 157 -7.90 15.86 11.47
N LEU A 158 -8.11 15.00 12.49
CA LEU A 158 -7.16 13.95 12.84
C LEU A 158 -7.03 12.91 11.72
N ASP A 159 -8.12 12.57 11.04
CA ASP A 159 -8.13 11.56 9.97
C ASP A 159 -7.32 12.02 8.77
N ILE A 160 -7.46 13.31 8.42
CA ILE A 160 -6.65 13.96 7.39
C ILE A 160 -5.18 13.94 7.77
N VAL A 161 -4.85 14.34 9.00
CA VAL A 161 -3.47 14.35 9.50
C VAL A 161 -2.89 12.93 9.51
N ALA A 162 -3.67 11.93 9.90
CA ALA A 162 -3.25 10.54 9.97
C ALA A 162 -3.05 9.91 8.59
N MET A 163 -3.90 10.25 7.62
CA MET A 163 -3.75 9.84 6.23
C MET A 163 -2.53 10.49 5.59
N LEU A 164 -2.38 11.81 5.71
CA LEU A 164 -1.23 12.56 5.20
C LEU A 164 0.08 12.08 5.84
N GLY A 165 0.05 11.82 7.15
CA GLY A 165 1.17 11.29 7.92
C GLY A 165 1.40 9.78 7.77
N MET A 166 0.52 9.04 7.08
CA MET A 166 0.62 7.60 6.86
C MET A 166 0.67 6.78 8.19
N PHE A 167 -0.07 7.20 9.20
CA PHE A 167 -0.18 6.51 10.50
C PHE A 167 -1.62 6.14 10.89
N ASN A 168 -2.59 6.34 10.00
CA ASN A 168 -4.00 5.99 10.18
C ASN A 168 -4.24 4.56 10.69
N ASN A 169 -3.45 3.57 10.25
CA ASN A 169 -3.63 2.17 10.67
C ASN A 169 -3.29 1.89 12.15
N VAL A 170 -2.69 2.85 12.86
CA VAL A 170 -2.31 2.71 14.28
C VAL A 170 -3.33 3.39 15.21
N LEU A 171 -4.31 4.11 14.65
CA LEU A 171 -5.35 4.78 15.42
C LEU A 171 -6.41 3.79 15.91
N PRO A 172 -7.14 4.11 16.99
CA PRO A 172 -8.27 3.30 17.46
C PRO A 172 -9.37 3.27 16.38
N ASN A 173 -9.85 2.07 16.03
CA ASN A 173 -10.86 1.84 15.00
C ASN A 173 -10.46 2.43 13.62
N PRO A 174 -9.38 1.93 13.01
CA PRO A 174 -8.90 2.46 11.74
C PRO A 174 -9.98 2.35 10.66
N ASP A 175 -10.83 1.33 10.69
CA ASP A 175 -12.00 1.12 9.82
C ASP A 175 -12.92 2.34 9.71
N ASN A 176 -13.09 3.12 10.79
CA ASN A 176 -13.95 4.31 10.80
C ASN A 176 -13.27 5.56 10.22
N ILE A 177 -11.93 5.59 10.21
CA ILE A 177 -11.09 6.69 9.73
C ILE A 177 -10.83 6.57 8.21
N ILE A 178 -11.14 5.40 7.64
CA ILE A 178 -10.75 4.93 6.31
C ILE A 178 -11.73 5.35 5.18
N TRP A 179 -12.79 6.09 5.49
CA TRP A 179 -13.88 6.38 4.54
C TRP A 179 -13.42 6.80 3.13
N PRO A 180 -13.95 6.13 2.09
CA PRO A 180 -13.31 5.07 1.31
C PRO A 180 -12.19 5.66 0.44
N GLY A 181 -11.09 6.02 1.08
CA GLY A 181 -9.93 6.51 0.37
C GLY A 181 -9.16 5.32 -0.23
N PRO A 182 -8.88 5.28 -1.54
CA PRO A 182 -8.14 4.18 -2.17
C PRO A 182 -6.68 4.08 -1.70
N TYR A 183 -6.24 4.90 -0.75
CA TYR A 183 -4.87 4.97 -0.25
C TYR A 183 -4.74 4.67 1.24
N TRP A 184 -5.80 4.21 1.89
CA TRP A 184 -5.76 3.91 3.33
C TRP A 184 -4.62 2.96 3.72
N PHE A 185 -4.26 2.03 2.84
CA PHE A 185 -3.21 1.04 3.05
C PHE A 185 -1.78 1.60 2.85
N PHE A 186 -1.61 2.85 2.40
CA PHE A 186 -0.29 3.45 2.27
C PHE A 186 0.38 3.66 3.62
N GLY A 187 -0.40 3.91 4.68
CA GLY A 187 0.06 3.89 6.06
C GLY A 187 0.72 2.57 6.42
N LEU A 188 -0.01 1.48 6.22
CA LEU A 188 0.47 0.11 6.43
C LEU A 188 1.75 -0.17 5.62
N MET A 189 1.79 0.20 4.35
CA MET A 189 2.99 0.02 3.51
C MET A 189 4.21 0.77 4.07
N LEU A 190 4.04 2.02 4.51
CA LEU A 190 5.12 2.79 5.12
C LEU A 190 5.59 2.17 6.43
N GLN A 191 4.66 1.73 7.28
CA GLN A 191 4.96 1.05 8.54
C GLN A 191 5.76 -0.24 8.31
N LEU A 192 5.37 -1.03 7.29
CA LEU A 192 6.13 -2.21 6.87
C LEU A 192 7.52 -1.87 6.35
N TYR A 193 7.69 -0.75 5.62
CA TYR A 193 9.02 -0.26 5.22
C TYR A 193 9.89 0.13 6.41
N ILE A 194 9.31 0.74 7.45
CA ILE A 194 10.01 1.08 8.69
C ILE A 194 10.46 -0.20 9.40
N VAL A 195 9.55 -1.18 9.58
CA VAL A 195 9.86 -2.49 10.16
C VAL A 195 10.97 -3.20 9.39
N TYR A 196 10.86 -3.24 8.06
CA TYR A 196 11.89 -3.81 7.20
C TYR A 196 13.25 -3.16 7.43
N ARG A 197 13.33 -1.83 7.38
CA ARG A 197 14.62 -1.12 7.43
C ARG A 197 15.27 -1.17 8.82
N LEU A 198 14.46 -1.18 9.89
CA LEU A 198 14.95 -1.12 11.26
C LEU A 198 15.19 -2.50 11.88
N LEU A 199 14.38 -3.51 11.53
CA LEU A 199 14.36 -4.79 12.22
C LEU A 199 14.80 -5.99 11.37
N LEU A 200 14.57 -5.95 10.04
CA LEU A 200 14.78 -7.11 9.17
C LEU A 200 16.02 -6.97 8.27
N TYR A 201 16.26 -5.79 7.73
CA TYR A 201 17.37 -5.51 6.82
C TYR A 201 18.71 -5.72 7.54
N ARG A 202 19.51 -6.70 7.07
CA ARG A 202 20.83 -7.15 7.59
C ARG A 202 20.82 -8.15 8.76
N ARG A 203 19.69 -8.81 9.06
CA ARG A 203 19.71 -9.97 9.98
C ARG A 203 20.17 -11.29 9.34
N HIS A 204 20.41 -11.32 8.02
CA HIS A 204 20.90 -12.47 7.27
C HIS A 204 22.00 -12.05 6.29
#